data_AF-A0A419UWZ5-F1
#
_entry.id   AF-A0A419UWZ5-F1
#
_cell.length_a   1.000
_cell.length_b   1.000
_cell.length_c   1.000
_cell.angle_alpha   90.00
_cell.angle_beta   90.00
_cell.angle_gamma   90.00
#
_symmetry.space_group_name_H-M   'P 1'
#
loop_
_entity.id
_entity.type
_entity.pdbx_description
1 polymer ?
#
loop_
_entity_poly.entity_id
_entity_poly.type
_entity_poly.pdbx_seq_one_letter_code
_entity_poly.pdbx_strand_id
1 'polypeptide(L)'
;MSVQKEFTALRKISREEFMDLAQGGMRELFDLEQYKVLDGSKGEELNHFVYDTSTHDCYLVDLGTCYELLASFYSNEDKSAVQASLNKIASSVE
;
A
#
# COMPACT_ATOMS: atom_id res chain seq x y z
N MET A 1 -18.04 -1.74 18.19
CA MET A 1 -18.47 -1.88 16.79
C MET A 1 -17.23 -2.26 16.01
N SER A 2 -17.17 -3.48 15.47
CA SER A 2 -16.07 -3.86 14.58
C SER A 2 -16.32 -3.15 13.26
N VAL A 3 -15.67 -1.99 13.07
CA VAL A 3 -15.60 -1.38 11.75
C VAL A 3 -14.92 -2.44 10.88
N GLN A 4 -15.65 -3.06 9.96
CA GLN A 4 -15.03 -3.87 8.93
C GLN A 4 -14.09 -2.92 8.18
N LYS A 5 -12.79 -2.99 8.48
CA LYS A 5 -11.81 -2.19 7.77
C LYS A 5 -11.77 -2.70 6.33
N GLU A 6 -12.11 -1.83 5.41
CA GLU A 6 -12.06 -2.14 3.98
C GLU A 6 -10.62 -1.91 3.50
N PHE A 7 -9.99 -2.95 2.98
CA PHE A 7 -8.70 -2.84 2.31
C PHE A 7 -8.91 -2.24 0.92
N THR A 8 -8.96 -0.91 0.86
CA THR A 8 -9.21 -0.14 -0.36
C THR A 8 -8.11 0.88 -0.60
N ALA A 9 -7.88 1.21 -1.88
CA ALA A 9 -7.05 2.33 -2.28
C ALA A 9 -7.87 3.62 -2.20
N LEU A 10 -7.22 4.71 -1.77
CA LEU A 10 -7.80 6.04 -1.90
C LEU A 10 -7.95 6.41 -3.38
N ARG A 11 -6.94 6.05 -4.19
CA ARG A 11 -6.91 6.18 -5.65
C ARG A 11 -5.67 5.52 -6.23
N LYS A 12 -5.75 5.17 -7.52
CA LYS A 12 -4.57 4.88 -8.35
C LYS A 12 -3.85 6.17 -8.70
N ILE A 13 -2.52 6.18 -8.60
CA ILE A 13 -1.69 7.36 -8.88
C ILE A 13 -0.74 7.09 -10.04
N SER A 14 -0.40 8.15 -10.78
CA SER A 14 0.58 8.05 -11.85
C SER A 14 2.00 7.91 -11.30
N ARG A 15 2.94 7.48 -12.15
CA ARG A 15 4.36 7.45 -11.80
C ARG A 15 4.90 8.84 -11.43
N GLU A 16 4.51 9.86 -12.17
CA GLU A 16 4.95 11.25 -11.92
C GLU A 16 4.47 11.73 -10.56
N GLU A 17 3.22 11.43 -10.23
CA GLU A 17 2.63 11.74 -8.94
C GLU A 17 3.28 10.97 -7.79
N PHE A 18 3.54 9.69 -7.96
CA PHE A 18 4.28 8.89 -6.98
C PHE A 18 5.67 9.49 -6.68
N MET A 19 6.41 9.88 -7.71
CA MET A 19 7.74 10.49 -7.56
C MET A 19 7.67 11.85 -6.85
N ASP A 20 6.61 12.63 -7.08
CA ASP A 20 6.38 13.90 -6.38
C ASP A 20 6.02 13.69 -4.90
N LEU A 21 5.14 12.73 -4.59
CA LEU A 21 4.70 12.40 -3.23
C LEU A 21 5.78 11.70 -2.38
N ALA A 22 6.83 11.19 -3.02
CA ALA A 22 7.96 10.54 -2.37
C ALA A 22 9.29 11.28 -2.59
N GLN A 23 9.25 12.57 -2.96
CA GLN A 23 10.42 13.38 -3.29
C GLN A 23 11.47 13.44 -2.16
N GLY A 24 11.04 13.38 -0.90
CA GLY A 24 11.90 13.36 0.28
C GLY A 24 12.56 12.00 0.56
N GLY A 25 12.18 10.97 -0.19
CA GLY A 25 12.70 9.62 -0.06
C GLY A 25 11.59 8.59 0.09
N MET A 26 11.94 7.35 -0.24
CA MET A 26 11.07 6.17 -0.13
C MET A 26 11.68 5.15 0.81
N ARG A 27 10.81 4.43 1.51
CA ARG A 27 11.14 3.29 2.34
C ARG A 27 10.25 2.12 1.97
N GLU A 28 10.85 1.00 1.60
CA GLU A 28 10.14 -0.27 1.49
C GLU A 28 9.84 -0.78 2.90
N LEU A 29 8.56 -1.07 3.12
CA LEU A 29 8.06 -1.60 4.37
C LEU A 29 8.14 -3.12 4.35
N PHE A 30 7.57 -3.74 3.31
CA PHE A 30 7.71 -5.16 3.01
C PHE A 30 7.35 -5.45 1.55
N ASP A 31 7.75 -6.62 1.08
CA ASP A 31 7.35 -7.21 -0.19
C ASP A 31 6.60 -8.53 0.01
N LEU A 32 5.63 -8.80 -0.85
CA LEU A 32 4.91 -10.07 -0.91
C LEU A 32 4.48 -10.35 -2.34
N GLU A 33 5.10 -11.37 -2.95
CA GLU A 33 4.85 -11.75 -4.35
C GLU A 33 5.03 -10.55 -5.29
N GLN A 34 4.01 -10.18 -6.07
CA GLN A 34 4.07 -9.04 -6.98
C GLN A 34 3.91 -7.68 -6.30
N TYR A 35 3.60 -7.62 -5.00
CA TYR A 35 3.30 -6.37 -4.31
C TYR A 35 4.44 -5.89 -3.44
N LYS A 36 4.64 -4.58 -3.44
CA LYS A 36 5.50 -3.86 -2.50
C LYS A 36 4.67 -2.86 -1.74
N VAL A 37 4.81 -2.82 -0.42
CA VAL A 37 4.23 -1.78 0.42
C VAL A 37 5.33 -0.80 0.80
N LEU A 38 5.08 0.48 0.53
CA LEU A 38 6.08 1.54 0.55
C LEU A 38 5.56 2.75 1.31
N ASP A 39 6.44 3.42 2.03
CA ASP A 39 6.23 4.77 2.51
C ASP A 39 7.07 5.74 1.68
N GLY A 40 6.51 6.90 1.35
CA GLY A 40 7.22 7.99 0.71
C GLY A 40 6.98 9.30 1.44
N SER A 41 8.00 10.14 1.51
CA SER A 41 7.91 11.42 2.19
C SER A 41 7.94 12.59 1.20
N LYS A 42 7.21 13.65 1.52
CA LYS A 42 7.29 14.95 0.83
C LYS A 42 7.28 16.06 1.87
N GLY A 43 8.46 16.61 2.16
CA GLY A 43 8.61 17.54 3.29
C GLY A 43 8.29 16.83 4.61
N GLU A 44 7.27 17.30 5.32
CA GLU A 44 6.78 16.69 6.56
C GLU A 44 5.64 15.67 6.34
N GLU A 45 5.12 15.56 5.12
CA GLU A 45 4.03 14.64 4.79
C GLU A 45 4.57 13.23 4.52
N LEU A 46 3.91 12.22 5.10
CA LEU A 46 4.17 10.80 4.85
C LEU A 46 3.00 10.21 4.08
N ASN A 47 3.29 9.58 2.95
CA ASN A 47 2.34 8.94 2.05
C ASN A 47 2.60 7.44 2.01
N HIS A 48 1.53 6.66 1.90
CA HIS A 48 1.59 5.20 1.93
C HIS A 48 1.10 4.63 0.61
N PHE A 49 1.83 3.65 0.10
CA PHE A 49 1.61 3.11 -1.23
C PHE A 49 1.61 1.59 -1.23
N VAL A 50 0.75 1.04 -2.08
CA VAL A 50 0.86 -0.34 -2.57
C VAL A 50 1.29 -0.26 -4.03
N TYR A 51 2.39 -0.91 -4.37
CA TYR A 51 2.93 -0.95 -5.72
C TYR A 51 2.85 -2.36 -6.29
N ASP A 52 2.14 -2.52 -7.40
CA ASP A 52 2.06 -3.76 -8.14
C ASP A 52 3.20 -3.81 -9.18
N THR A 53 4.17 -4.68 -8.95
CA THR A 53 5.33 -4.84 -9.84
C THR A 53 4.98 -5.53 -11.16
N SER A 54 3.82 -6.19 -11.27
CA SER A 54 3.40 -6.89 -12.48
C SER A 54 2.80 -5.95 -13.52
N THR A 55 2.04 -4.94 -13.07
CA THR A 55 1.42 -3.92 -13.92
C THR A 55 2.14 -2.57 -13.88
N HIS A 56 3.08 -2.39 -12.95
CA HIS A 56 3.70 -1.10 -12.61
C HIS A 56 2.71 -0.06 -12.08
N ASP A 57 1.58 -0.51 -11.53
CA ASP A 57 0.58 0.36 -10.95
C ASP A 57 0.89 0.73 -9.50
N CYS A 58 0.56 1.95 -9.12
CA CYS A 58 0.74 2.45 -7.77
C CYS A 58 -0.59 2.94 -7.19
N TYR A 59 -0.87 2.52 -5.97
CA TYR A 59 -2.12 2.79 -5.26
C TYR A 59 -1.81 3.54 -3.97
N LEU A 60 -2.37 4.74 -3.82
CA LEU A 60 -2.28 5.51 -2.59
C LEU A 60 -3.26 4.91 -1.58
N VAL A 61 -2.79 4.59 -0.37
CA VAL A 61 -3.62 4.06 0.72
C VAL A 61 -3.51 4.97 1.95
N ASP A 62 -4.51 4.91 2.84
CA ASP A 62 -4.42 5.61 4.12
C ASP A 62 -3.48 4.89 5.11
N LEU A 63 -3.06 5.63 6.13
CA LEU A 63 -2.17 5.15 7.20
C LEU A 63 -2.73 3.91 7.92
N GLY A 64 -4.05 3.86 8.15
CA GLY A 64 -4.71 2.76 8.82
C GLY A 64 -4.65 1.47 8.00
N THR A 65 -4.90 1.56 6.69
CA THR A 65 -4.75 0.44 5.76
C THR A 65 -3.31 -0.06 5.70
N CYS A 66 -2.33 0.86 5.64
CA CYS A 66 -0.90 0.51 5.65
C CYS A 66 -0.49 -0.22 6.94
N TYR A 67 -0.92 0.28 8.11
CA TYR A 67 -0.61 -0.36 9.39
C TYR A 67 -1.22 -1.74 9.53
N GLU A 68 -2.44 -1.98 9.06
CA GLU A 68 -3.05 -3.31 9.12
C GLU A 68 -2.30 -4.31 8.22
N LEU A 69 -1.91 -3.89 7.01
CA LEU A 69 -1.08 -4.73 6.13
C LEU A 69 0.24 -5.10 6.80
N LEU A 70 0.91 -4.13 7.42
CA LEU A 70 2.13 -4.33 8.20
C LEU A 70 1.90 -5.30 9.37
N ALA A 71 0.85 -5.06 10.16
CA ALA A 71 0.53 -5.88 11.32
C ALA A 71 0.25 -7.32 10.91
N SER A 72 -0.59 -7.55 9.89
CA SER A 72 -0.88 -8.90 9.39
C SER A 72 0.36 -9.58 8.81
N PHE A 73 1.20 -8.85 8.05
CA PHE A 73 2.43 -9.41 7.49
C PHE A 73 3.43 -9.87 8.57
N TYR A 74 3.66 -9.05 9.60
CA TYR A 74 4.65 -9.34 10.64
C TYR A 74 4.12 -10.18 11.82
N SER A 75 2.81 -10.31 11.98
CA SER A 75 2.21 -11.17 13.02
C SER A 75 2.26 -12.65 12.69
N ASN A 76 2.95 -13.03 11.59
CA ASN A 76 3.05 -14.41 11.10
C ASN A 76 1.67 -15.01 10.73
N GLU A 77 0.72 -14.14 10.36
CA GLU A 77 -0.57 -14.56 9.82
C GLU A 77 -0.42 -15.20 8.44
N ASP A 78 -1.50 -15.84 7.98
CA ASP A 78 -1.60 -16.46 6.67
C ASP A 78 -1.22 -15.45 5.57
N LYS A 79 -0.05 -15.67 4.92
CA LYS A 79 0.42 -14.84 3.81
C LYS A 79 -0.59 -14.75 2.68
N SER A 80 -1.43 -15.78 2.49
CA SER A 80 -2.50 -15.74 1.50
C SER A 80 -3.60 -14.72 1.86
N ALA A 81 -3.85 -14.48 3.15
CA ALA A 81 -4.79 -13.45 3.60
C ALA A 81 -4.25 -12.03 3.36
N VAL A 82 -2.95 -11.80 3.59
CA VAL A 82 -2.28 -10.53 3.26
C VAL A 82 -2.31 -10.29 1.75
N GLN A 83 -1.99 -11.32 0.96
CA GLN A 83 -2.06 -11.24 -0.50
C GLN A 83 -3.48 -10.95 -1.00
N ALA A 84 -4.50 -11.59 -0.43
CA ALA A 84 -5.89 -11.30 -0.76
C ALA A 84 -6.27 -9.84 -0.45
N SER A 85 -5.72 -9.26 0.62
CA SER A 85 -5.93 -7.86 0.99
C SER A 85 -5.25 -6.91 0.01
N LEU A 86 -4.03 -7.22 -0.42
CA LEU A 86 -3.31 -6.46 -1.46
C LEU A 86 -4.04 -6.49 -2.81
N ASN A 87 -4.53 -7.66 -3.23
CA ASN A 87 -5.36 -7.80 -4.43
C ASN A 87 -6.64 -6.94 -4.35
N LYS A 88 -7.31 -6.91 -3.18
CA LYS A 88 -8.49 -6.07 -2.96
C LYS A 88 -8.20 -4.58 -3.13
N ILE A 89 -7.06 -4.12 -2.63
CA ILE A 89 -6.61 -2.73 -2.80
C ILE A 89 -6.45 -2.43 -4.28
N ALA A 90 -5.74 -3.28 -5.02
CA ALA A 90 -5.48 -3.08 -6.45
C ALA A 90 -6.77 -3.02 -7.28
N SER A 91 -7.77 -3.85 -6.97
CA SER A 91 -9.06 -3.89 -7.66
C SER A 91 -10.09 -2.85 -7.18
N SER A 92 -9.82 -2.11 -6.11
CA SER A 92 -10.82 -1.22 -5.48
C SER A 92 -11.09 0.08 -6.24
N VAL A 93 -10.23 0.43 -7.18
CA VAL A 93 -10.24 1.71 -7.90
C VAL A 93 -10.13 1.52 -9.43
N GLU A 94 -10.47 0.33 -9.92
CA GLU A 94 -10.65 0.02 -11.34
C GLU A 94 -11.98 0.55 -11.90
#